data_AF-A0A956MQV5-F1
#
_entry.id   AF-A0A956MQV5-F1
#
_cell.length_a   1.000
_cell.length_b   1.000
_cell.length_c   1.000
_cell.angle_alpha   90.00
_cell.angle_beta   90.00
_cell.angle_gamma   90.00
#
_symmetry.space_group_name_H-M   'P 1'
#
loop_
_entity.id
_entity.type
_entity.pdbx_description
1 polymer ?
#
loop_
_entity_poly.entity_id
_entity_poly.type
_entity_poly.pdbx_seq_one_letter_code
_entity_poly.pdbx_strand_id
1 'polypeptide(L)'
;MQKMRTTLIAMIMLVSGCYDSEQQQPAKVEIRGAMRSIMQKGDLTSKARLDSLSGKPALYALGAVTNLKGEIQIFAGQPLISSVVDSQLALSQSFKHGAALLAYAEVA
;
A
#
# COMPACT_ATOMS: atom_id res chain seq x y z
N MET A 1 21.73 -42.71 39.35
CA MET A 1 21.89 -42.36 37.91
C MET A 1 20.57 -41.96 37.25
N GLN A 2 19.42 -42.58 37.58
CA GLN A 2 18.08 -42.20 37.08
C GLN A 2 17.68 -40.75 37.41
N LYS A 3 17.90 -40.31 38.66
CA LYS A 3 17.59 -38.94 39.12
C LYS A 3 18.35 -37.85 38.35
N MET A 4 19.58 -38.12 37.92
CA MET A 4 20.42 -37.15 37.17
C MET A 4 19.98 -37.01 35.71
N ARG A 5 19.43 -38.08 35.12
CA ARG A 5 18.82 -38.06 33.78
C ARG A 5 17.47 -37.32 33.76
N THR A 6 16.66 -37.49 34.80
CA THR A 6 15.37 -36.78 34.90
C THR A 6 15.53 -35.27 35.12
N THR A 7 16.55 -34.83 35.85
CA THR A 7 16.83 -33.38 36.01
C THR A 7 17.29 -32.73 34.70
N LEU A 8 18.02 -33.47 33.86
CA LEU A 8 18.51 -32.98 32.57
C LEU A 8 17.37 -32.80 31.56
N ILE A 9 16.37 -33.68 31.58
CA ILE A 9 15.19 -33.60 30.70
C ILE A 9 14.27 -32.43 31.12
N ALA A 10 14.11 -32.19 32.42
CA ALA A 10 13.32 -31.06 32.92
C ALA A 10 13.91 -29.68 32.55
N MET A 11 15.24 -29.58 32.43
CA MET A 11 15.94 -28.35 32.05
C MET A 11 15.74 -27.98 30.56
N ILE A 12 15.60 -28.99 29.68
CA ILE A 12 15.41 -28.81 28.23
C ILE A 12 14.00 -28.30 27.90
N MET A 13 13.00 -28.55 28.76
CA MET A 13 11.62 -28.14 28.52
C MET A 13 11.37 -26.64 28.81
N LEU A 14 12.30 -25.95 29.47
CA LEU A 14 12.17 -24.53 29.85
C LEU A 14 12.67 -23.54 28.77
N VAL A 15 13.34 -24.02 27.71
CA VAL A 15 13.92 -23.15 26.66
C VAL A 15 13.02 -22.94 25.44
N SER A 16 11.83 -23.53 25.39
CA SER A 16 10.88 -23.40 24.26
C SER A 16 9.91 -22.22 24.37
N GLY A 17 10.15 -21.26 25.26
CA GLY A 17 9.19 -20.19 25.60
C GLY A 17 9.26 -18.91 24.77
N CYS A 18 10.27 -18.72 23.90
CA CYS A 18 10.37 -17.52 23.09
C CYS A 18 9.64 -17.71 21.76
N TYR A 19 8.35 -17.36 21.74
CA TYR A 19 7.65 -17.05 20.50
C TYR A 19 7.91 -15.56 20.22
N ASP A 20 8.73 -15.25 19.21
CA ASP A 20 8.71 -13.92 18.63
C ASP A 20 7.33 -13.78 17.98
N SER A 21 6.45 -12.99 18.58
CA SER A 21 5.29 -12.49 17.87
C SER A 21 5.86 -11.52 16.86
N GLU A 22 5.93 -11.94 15.59
CA GLU A 22 6.34 -11.09 14.49
C GLU A 22 5.45 -9.85 14.52
N GLN A 23 5.94 -8.78 15.15
CA GLN A 23 5.23 -7.51 15.23
C GLN A 23 5.22 -6.97 13.80
N GLN A 24 4.15 -7.25 13.07
CA GLN A 24 3.88 -6.65 11.77
C GLN A 24 3.86 -5.14 11.97
N GLN A 25 4.99 -4.51 11.64
CA GLN A 25 5.11 -3.06 11.62
C GLN A 25 4.02 -2.54 10.67
N PRO A 26 3.22 -1.54 11.09
CA PRO A 26 2.19 -1.01 10.22
C PRO A 26 2.81 -0.52 8.91
N ALA A 27 2.21 -0.92 7.79
CA ALA A 27 2.70 -0.55 6.47
C ALA A 27 2.84 0.98 6.37
N LYS A 28 4.02 1.45 5.96
CA LYS A 28 4.28 2.88 5.82
C LYS A 28 3.45 3.44 4.66
N VAL A 29 2.53 4.35 4.97
CA VAL A 29 1.72 5.06 3.96
C VAL A 29 2.51 6.25 3.41
N GLU A 30 2.66 6.29 2.09
CA GLU A 30 3.23 7.40 1.35
C GLU A 30 2.12 8.27 0.78
N ILE A 31 2.24 9.58 0.90
CA ILE A 31 1.31 10.56 0.34
C ILE A 31 2.05 11.44 -0.67
N ARG A 32 1.45 11.66 -1.84
CA ARG A 32 1.93 12.56 -2.89
C ARG A 32 0.83 13.56 -3.22
N GLY A 33 1.17 14.84 -3.22
CA GLY A 33 0.19 15.93 -3.28
C GLY A 33 -0.48 16.20 -1.94
N ALA A 34 -1.40 17.16 -1.92
CA ALA A 34 -2.13 17.52 -0.72
C ALA A 34 -3.52 18.06 -1.10
N MET A 35 -4.55 17.62 -0.38
CA MET A 35 -5.92 18.05 -0.63
C MET A 35 -6.10 19.57 -0.47
N ARG A 36 -5.38 20.20 0.47
CA ARG A 36 -5.37 21.66 0.61
C ARG A 36 -4.90 22.36 -0.67
N SER A 37 -3.86 21.84 -1.34
CA SER A 37 -3.34 22.41 -2.59
C SER A 37 -4.37 22.32 -3.72
N ILE A 38 -5.11 21.22 -3.80
CA ILE A 38 -6.20 21.04 -4.76
C ILE A 38 -7.35 21.99 -4.43
N MET A 39 -7.89 21.93 -3.22
CA MET A 39 -9.15 22.61 -2.89
C MET A 39 -9.01 24.12 -2.66
N GLN A 40 -7.88 24.59 -2.10
CA GLN A 40 -7.68 26.01 -1.79
C GLN A 40 -6.86 26.74 -2.85
N LYS A 41 -5.92 26.05 -3.50
CA LYS A 41 -5.00 26.68 -4.46
C LYS A 41 -5.32 26.30 -5.92
N GLY A 42 -6.22 25.35 -6.16
CA GLY A 42 -6.52 24.89 -7.51
C GLY A 42 -5.34 24.20 -8.21
N ASP A 43 -4.33 23.72 -7.46
CA ASP A 43 -3.18 23.04 -8.05
C ASP A 43 -3.54 21.60 -8.39
N LEU A 44 -3.90 21.37 -9.66
CA LEU A 44 -4.29 20.06 -10.19
C LEU A 44 -3.15 19.34 -10.94
N THR A 45 -1.93 19.86 -10.82
CA THR A 45 -0.76 19.30 -11.53
C THR A 45 -0.34 17.95 -10.97
N SER A 46 0.32 17.15 -11.79
CA SER A 46 0.81 15.83 -11.38
C SER A 46 1.89 15.92 -10.29
N LYS A 47 1.71 15.18 -9.20
CA LYS A 47 2.65 15.04 -8.07
C LYS A 47 3.27 13.65 -7.97
N ALA A 48 2.72 12.69 -8.71
CA ALA A 48 3.23 11.33 -8.83
C ALA A 48 2.88 10.76 -10.21
N ARG A 49 3.67 9.79 -10.68
CA ARG A 49 3.35 9.00 -11.86
C ARG A 49 3.10 7.55 -11.44
N LEU A 50 2.11 6.92 -12.04
CA LEU A 50 1.70 5.56 -11.68
C LEU A 50 2.65 4.49 -12.27
N ASP A 51 3.35 4.80 -13.36
CA ASP A 51 4.34 3.91 -13.97
C ASP A 51 5.46 3.49 -13.01
N SER A 52 5.90 4.39 -12.12
CA SER A 52 6.91 4.10 -11.08
C SER A 52 6.42 3.15 -9.98
N LEU A 53 5.13 2.86 -9.93
CA LEU A 53 4.49 1.97 -8.96
C LEU A 53 4.09 0.62 -9.56
N SER A 54 4.36 0.39 -10.85
CA SER A 54 4.08 -0.88 -11.52
C SER A 54 4.94 -2.02 -10.96
N GLY A 55 4.46 -3.27 -11.10
CA GLY A 55 5.20 -4.47 -10.70
C GLY A 55 5.22 -4.77 -9.20
N LYS A 56 4.38 -4.09 -8.41
CA LYS A 56 4.30 -4.24 -6.94
C LYS A 56 3.02 -5.00 -6.56
N PRO A 57 3.06 -6.33 -6.36
CA PRO A 57 1.85 -7.16 -6.16
C PRO A 57 1.13 -6.88 -4.84
N ALA A 58 1.83 -6.36 -3.83
CA ALA A 58 1.28 -6.01 -2.53
C ALA A 58 0.87 -4.51 -2.42
N LEU A 59 0.81 -3.79 -3.54
CA LEU A 59 0.52 -2.36 -3.56
C LEU A 59 -0.97 -2.07 -3.46
N TYR A 60 -1.32 -1.14 -2.59
CA TYR A 60 -2.64 -0.54 -2.48
C TYR A 60 -2.52 0.97 -2.59
N ALA A 61 -3.41 1.60 -3.37
CA ALA A 61 -3.42 3.04 -3.54
C ALA A 61 -4.82 3.60 -3.81
N LEU A 62 -5.03 4.85 -3.39
CA LEU A 62 -6.19 5.67 -3.73
C LEU A 62 -5.73 7.09 -4.08
N GLY A 63 -6.38 7.72 -5.04
CA GLY A 63 -6.01 9.07 -5.44
C GLY A 63 -6.85 9.62 -6.59
N ALA A 64 -6.44 10.78 -7.09
CA ALA A 64 -7.09 11.47 -8.20
C ALA A 64 -6.11 11.67 -9.35
N VAL A 65 -6.57 11.41 -10.57
CA VAL A 65 -5.80 11.63 -11.80
C VAL A 65 -5.49 13.13 -11.95
N THR A 66 -4.35 13.45 -12.57
CA THR A 66 -3.99 14.82 -12.95
C THR A 66 -5.17 15.57 -13.57
N ASN A 67 -5.31 16.86 -13.23
CA ASN A 67 -6.43 17.71 -13.66
C ASN A 67 -7.82 17.22 -13.21
N LEU A 68 -7.88 16.36 -12.17
CA LEU A 68 -9.11 15.74 -11.66
C LEU A 68 -9.92 15.04 -12.77
N LYS A 69 -9.22 14.41 -13.73
CA LYS A 69 -9.85 13.73 -14.88
C LYS A 69 -10.31 12.31 -14.60
N GLY A 70 -10.28 11.91 -13.35
CA GLY A 70 -10.67 10.58 -12.91
C GLY A 70 -10.15 10.24 -11.53
N GLU A 71 -10.51 9.06 -11.07
CA GLU A 71 -10.08 8.49 -9.80
C GLU A 71 -9.12 7.32 -10.02
N ILE A 72 -8.22 7.13 -9.07
CA ILE A 72 -7.20 6.09 -9.07
C ILE A 72 -7.53 5.13 -7.94
N GLN A 73 -7.63 3.85 -8.27
CA GLN A 73 -7.53 2.75 -7.33
C GLN A 73 -6.41 1.81 -7.78
N ILE A 74 -5.58 1.36 -6.85
CA ILE A 74 -4.70 0.21 -7.05
C ILE A 74 -5.02 -0.78 -5.95
N PHE A 75 -5.31 -2.02 -6.33
CA PHE A 75 -5.64 -3.09 -5.39
C PHE A 75 -4.81 -4.32 -5.73
N ALA A 76 -4.01 -4.79 -4.77
CA ALA A 76 -3.07 -5.89 -4.97
C ALA A 76 -2.22 -5.73 -6.25
N GLY A 77 -1.67 -4.53 -6.45
CA GLY A 77 -0.86 -4.20 -7.62
C GLY A 77 -1.61 -4.05 -8.94
N GLN A 78 -2.94 -4.19 -8.97
CA GLN A 78 -3.76 -4.01 -10.16
C GLN A 78 -4.38 -2.60 -10.17
N PRO A 79 -4.08 -1.75 -11.16
CA PRO A 79 -4.67 -0.43 -11.27
C PRO A 79 -6.08 -0.51 -11.87
N LEU A 80 -6.96 0.34 -11.39
CA LEU A 80 -8.25 0.63 -11.98
C LEU A 80 -8.46 2.15 -11.91
N ILE A 81 -8.50 2.77 -13.09
CA ILE A 81 -8.69 4.20 -13.25
C ILE A 81 -10.08 4.43 -13.82
N SER A 82 -10.91 5.18 -13.11
CA SER A 82 -12.24 5.57 -13.59
C SER A 82 -12.22 7.00 -14.09
N SER A 83 -12.82 7.25 -15.25
CA SER A 83 -13.00 8.59 -15.82
C SER A 83 -14.37 8.72 -16.47
N VAL A 84 -14.72 9.95 -16.84
CA VAL A 84 -15.93 10.23 -17.63
C VAL A 84 -15.51 10.63 -19.03
N VAL A 85 -15.99 9.89 -20.04
CA VAL A 85 -15.80 10.17 -21.47
C VAL A 85 -17.18 10.15 -22.12
N ASP A 86 -17.53 11.23 -22.81
CA ASP A 86 -18.85 11.38 -23.47
C ASP A 86 -20.04 11.07 -22.54
N SER A 87 -19.98 11.59 -21.30
CA SER A 87 -20.97 11.37 -20.24
C SER A 87 -21.15 9.91 -19.81
N GLN A 88 -20.22 9.02 -20.18
CA GLN A 88 -20.20 7.62 -19.78
C GLN A 88 -18.98 7.31 -18.91
N LEU A 89 -19.12 6.30 -18.06
CA LEU A 89 -18.00 5.76 -17.28
C LEU A 89 -17.03 5.03 -18.21
N ALA A 90 -15.76 5.43 -18.19
CA ALA A 90 -14.66 4.70 -18.79
C ALA A 90 -13.75 4.14 -17.70
N LEU A 91 -13.26 2.92 -17.91
CA LEU A 91 -12.34 2.24 -17.01
C LEU A 91 -11.03 1.91 -17.74
N SER A 92 -9.90 2.09 -17.07
CA SER A 92 -8.58 1.75 -17.60
C SER A 92 -7.75 1.01 -16.56
N GLN A 93 -7.09 -0.07 -16.97
CA GLN A 93 -6.16 -0.85 -16.14
C GLN A 93 -4.70 -0.47 -16.41
N SER A 94 -4.45 0.75 -16.87
CA SER A 94 -3.11 1.21 -17.24
C SER A 94 -2.46 2.04 -16.14
N PHE A 95 -1.19 1.77 -15.86
CA PHE A 95 -0.34 2.61 -15.01
C PHE A 95 0.12 3.92 -15.70
N LYS A 96 -0.21 4.14 -16.98
CA LYS A 96 0.24 5.33 -17.75
C LYS A 96 -0.57 6.59 -17.42
N HIS A 97 -0.65 6.95 -16.14
CA HIS A 97 -1.38 8.11 -15.65
C HIS A 97 -0.55 8.91 -14.63
N GLY A 98 -0.77 10.22 -14.58
CA GLY A 98 -0.30 11.08 -13.50
C GLY A 98 -1.35 11.20 -12.40
N ALA A 99 -0.91 11.48 -11.17
CA ALA A 99 -1.79 11.68 -10.02
C ALA A 99 -1.58 13.09 -9.43
N ALA A 100 -2.67 13.85 -9.26
CA ALA A 100 -2.64 15.12 -8.52
C ALA A 100 -2.60 14.90 -7.00
N LEU A 101 -3.17 13.78 -6.56
CA LEU A 101 -3.13 13.28 -5.18
C LEU A 101 -3.03 11.76 -5.23
N LEU A 102 -2.18 11.17 -4.40
CA LEU A 102 -2.08 9.72 -4.26
C LEU A 102 -1.65 9.37 -2.84
N ALA A 103 -2.40 8.49 -2.19
CA ALA A 103 -2.00 7.80 -0.97
C ALA A 103 -1.79 6.32 -1.29
N TYR A 104 -0.66 5.75 -0.91
CA TYR A 104 -0.34 4.35 -1.22
C TYR A 104 0.53 3.69 -0.17
N ALA A 105 0.45 2.37 -0.09
CA ALA A 105 1.29 1.53 0.75
C ALA A 105 1.51 0.16 0.09
N GLU A 106 2.67 -0.44 0.33
CA GLU A 106 2.88 -1.87 0.10
C GLU A 106 2.63 -2.59 1.42
N VAL A 107 1.64 -3.49 1.42
CA VAL A 107 1.20 -4.22 2.62
C VAL A 107 1.65 -5.67 2.46
N ALA A 108 2.82 -5.99 3.03
CA ALA A 108 3.43 -7.32 3.03
C ALA A 108 3.15 -8.07 4.34
#